data_AF-A0A955VU36-F1
#
_entry.id   AF-A0A955VU36-F1
#
_cell.length_a   1.000
_cell.length_b   1.000
_cell.length_c   1.000
_cell.angle_alpha   90.00
_cell.angle_beta   90.00
_cell.angle_gamma   90.00
#
_symmetry.space_group_name_H-M   'P 1'
#
loop_
_entity.id
_entity.type
_entity.pdbx_description
1 polymer ?
#
loop_
_entity_poly.entity_id
_entity_poly.type
_entity_poly.pdbx_seq_one_letter_code
_entity_poly.pdbx_strand_id
1 'polypeptide(L)' 'MRTALTAVLGLLITASAAGACPQDDVAVAPAATPLDADAQRGLVQMREEEKLARDVYQANARRYGLPIFGHIAGSEQRHL' A
#
# COMPACT_ATOMS: atom_id res chain seq x y z
N MET A 1 15.68 -31.52 -49.87
CA MET A 1 17.03 -31.00 -49.55
C MET A 1 17.08 -30.67 -48.07
N ARG A 2 17.97 -31.35 -47.34
CA ARG A 2 18.82 -30.81 -46.26
C ARG A 2 18.08 -30.26 -45.03
N THR A 3 17.76 -31.12 -44.06
CA THR A 3 18.58 -31.44 -42.87
C THR A 3 18.64 -30.36 -41.79
N ALA A 4 18.35 -30.82 -40.57
CA ALA A 4 18.85 -30.33 -39.29
C ALA A 4 18.14 -29.06 -38.76
N LEU A 5 17.88 -28.89 -37.47
CA LEU A 5 18.62 -29.40 -36.32
C LEU A 5 17.74 -29.27 -35.07
N THR A 6 17.47 -30.39 -34.42
CA THR A 6 17.16 -30.48 -32.99
C THR A 6 18.29 -29.87 -32.18
N ALA A 7 18.01 -28.90 -31.30
CA ALA A 7 18.91 -28.53 -30.22
C ALA A 7 18.08 -28.33 -28.95
N VAL A 8 17.78 -29.44 -28.28
CA VAL A 8 17.52 -29.47 -26.84
C VAL A 8 18.80 -28.99 -26.17
N LEU A 9 18.82 -27.75 -25.70
CA LEU A 9 19.88 -27.24 -24.84
C LEU A 9 19.31 -27.14 -23.42
N GLY A 10 19.52 -28.21 -22.66
CA GLY A 10 19.41 -28.15 -21.21
C GLY A 10 20.63 -27.46 -20.59
N LEU A 11 20.48 -27.13 -19.29
CA LEU A 11 21.53 -26.78 -18.33
C LEU A 11 22.03 -25.33 -18.44
N LEU A 12 22.13 -24.48 -17.40
CA LEU A 12 22.23 -24.65 -15.95
C LEU A 12 21.34 -23.58 -15.26
N ILE A 13 20.48 -23.97 -14.33
CA ILE A 13 20.06 -23.06 -13.24
C ILE A 13 21.11 -23.26 -12.15
N THR A 14 22.03 -22.32 -12.00
CA THR A 14 22.94 -22.30 -10.86
C THR A 14 22.13 -21.93 -9.61
N ALA A 15 21.81 -22.92 -8.79
CA ALA A 15 21.39 -22.69 -7.42
C ALA A 15 22.61 -22.20 -6.62
N SER A 16 22.75 -20.89 -6.43
CA SER A 16 23.69 -20.34 -5.46
C SER A 16 23.08 -20.47 -4.06
N ALA A 17 23.57 -21.45 -3.30
CA ALA A 17 23.35 -21.55 -1.87
C ALA A 17 24.18 -20.50 -1.12
N ALA A 18 23.69 -20.14 0.07
CA ALA A 18 24.41 -19.50 1.17
C ALA A 18 24.65 -17.98 1.08
N GLY A 19 23.55 -17.23 1.24
CA GLY A 19 23.55 -16.00 2.02
C GLY A 19 22.67 -16.22 3.25
N ALA A 20 23.09 -17.09 4.18
CA ALA A 20 22.45 -17.18 5.49
C ALA A 20 22.81 -15.90 6.26
N CYS A 21 21.92 -14.90 6.23
CA CYS A 21 21.96 -13.88 7.26
C CYS A 21 21.42 -14.53 8.54
N PRO A 22 22.08 -14.40 9.70
CA PRO A 22 21.48 -14.81 10.96
C PRO A 22 20.18 -14.02 11.13
N GLN A 23 19.03 -14.69 11.05
CA GLN A 23 17.75 -14.11 11.45
C GLN A 23 17.38 -14.66 12.82
N ASP A 24 18.14 -14.27 13.84
CA ASP A 24 17.74 -14.46 15.23
C ASP A 24 17.78 -13.12 15.98
N ASP A 25 17.33 -12.07 15.31
CA ASP A 25 16.76 -10.91 15.99
C ASP A 25 15.24 -11.01 15.81
N VAL A 26 14.59 -11.84 16.62
CA VAL A 26 13.15 -11.69 16.87
C VAL A 26 13.03 -10.33 17.56
N ALA A 27 12.91 -9.27 16.76
CA ALA A 27 12.52 -7.97 17.25
C ALA A 27 11.17 -8.18 17.93
N VAL A 28 11.20 -8.26 19.26
CA VAL A 28 9.99 -8.25 20.08
C VAL A 28 9.32 -6.93 19.76
N ALA A 29 8.26 -6.99 18.94
CA ALA A 29 7.45 -5.83 18.65
C ALA A 29 7.03 -5.24 20.01
N PRO A 30 7.19 -3.93 20.23
CA PRO A 30 6.75 -3.32 21.46
C PRO A 30 5.28 -3.69 21.66
N ALA A 31 4.94 -4.14 22.86
CA ALA A 31 3.55 -4.45 23.20
C ALA A 31 2.70 -3.22 22.86
N ALA A 32 1.74 -3.38 21.97
CA ALA A 32 0.85 -2.30 21.58
C ALA A 32 0.12 -1.81 22.83
N THR A 33 0.25 -0.53 23.15
CA THR A 33 -0.53 0.10 24.21
C THR A 33 -1.99 0.13 23.76
N PRO A 34 -2.92 -0.50 24.50
CA PRO A 34 -4.32 -0.48 24.14
C PRO A 34 -4.82 0.97 24.16
N LEU A 35 -5.55 1.35 23.12
CA LEU A 35 -6.22 2.64 23.08
C LEU A 35 -7.37 2.65 24.09
N ASP A 36 -7.49 3.72 24.85
CA ASP A 36 -8.68 3.96 25.66
C ASP A 36 -9.91 4.21 24.76
N ALA A 37 -11.09 4.15 25.38
CA ALA A 37 -12.35 4.26 24.67
C ALA A 37 -12.53 5.62 23.97
N ASP A 38 -11.93 6.69 24.49
CA ASP A 38 -12.09 8.04 23.95
C ASP A 38 -11.22 8.21 22.71
N ALA A 39 -9.98 7.70 22.75
CA ALA A 39 -9.10 7.62 21.60
C ALA A 39 -9.71 6.80 20.47
N GLN A 40 -10.33 5.65 20.77
CA GLN A 40 -11.02 4.84 19.76
C GLN A 40 -12.19 5.60 19.10
N ARG A 41 -13.03 6.28 19.88
CA ARG A 41 -14.13 7.10 19.35
C ARG A 41 -13.61 8.27 18.51
N GLY A 42 -12.52 8.90 18.95
CA GLY A 42 -11.84 9.96 18.21
C GLY A 42 -11.38 9.49 16.83
N LEU A 43 -10.73 8.33 16.74
CA LEU A 43 -10.30 7.78 15.45
C LEU A 43 -11.47 7.47 14.51
N VAL A 44 -12.59 6.96 15.03
CA VAL A 44 -13.81 6.75 14.23
C VAL A 44 -14.37 8.08 13.72
N GLN A 45 -14.42 9.10 14.59
CA GLN A 45 -14.86 10.43 14.21
C GLN A 45 -13.96 11.03 13.13
N MET A 46 -12.64 11.02 13.33
CA MET A 46 -11.67 11.53 12.36
C MET A 46 -11.85 10.87 11.00
N ARG A 47 -12.03 9.53 10.97
CA ARG A 47 -12.25 8.82 9.72
C ARG A 47 -13.52 9.29 8.99
N GLU A 48 -14.61 9.55 9.70
CA GLU A 48 -15.82 10.09 9.06
C GLU A 48 -15.68 11.56 8.66
N GLU A 49 -14.89 12.36 9.38
CA GLU A 49 -14.57 13.75 9.02
C GLU A 49 -13.75 13.83 7.71
N GLU A 50 -12.70 13.02 7.57
CA GLU A 50 -11.89 12.96 6.34
C GLU A 50 -12.70 12.46 5.14
N LYS A 51 -13.60 11.49 5.37
CA LYS A 51 -14.52 10.99 4.35
C LYS A 51 -15.51 12.07 3.91
N LEU A 52 -16.07 12.82 4.86
CA LEU A 52 -16.94 13.97 4.56
C LEU A 52 -16.18 15.01 3.73
N ALA A 53 -14.96 15.36 4.12
CA ALA A 53 -14.11 16.30 3.38
C ALA A 53 -13.88 15.83 1.94
N ARG A 54 -13.48 14.57 1.75
CA ARG A 54 -13.31 13.96 0.42
C ARG A 54 -14.58 14.09 -0.43
N ASP A 55 -15.72 13.70 0.10
CA ASP A 55 -16.99 13.65 -0.64
C ASP A 55 -17.47 15.06 -1.03
N VAL A 56 -17.28 16.04 -0.13
CA VAL A 56 -17.54 17.47 -0.41
C VAL A 56 -16.61 18.00 -1.49
N TYR A 57 -15.31 17.68 -1.47
CA TYR A 57 -14.38 18.11 -2.51
C TYR A 57 -14.66 17.45 -3.86
N GLN A 58 -15.10 16.19 -3.88
CA GLN A 58 -15.57 15.56 -5.12
C GLN A 58 -16.83 16.26 -5.67
N ALA A 59 -17.78 16.63 -4.80
CA ALA A 59 -18.95 17.41 -5.21
C ALA A 59 -18.56 18.79 -5.75
N ASN A 60 -17.60 19.47 -5.11
CA ASN A 60 -17.08 20.76 -5.56
C ASN A 60 -16.32 20.65 -6.89
N ALA A 61 -15.55 19.59 -7.10
CA ALA A 61 -14.90 19.33 -8.39
C ALA A 61 -15.94 19.21 -9.51
N ARG A 62 -17.05 18.49 -9.28
CA ARG A 62 -18.17 18.39 -10.23
C ARG A 62 -18.91 19.71 -10.43
N ARG A 63 -19.08 20.50 -9.36
CA ARG A 63 -19.85 21.76 -9.41
C ARG A 63 -19.09 22.91 -10.07
N TYR A 64 -17.80 23.04 -9.76
CA TYR A 64 -16.99 24.20 -10.15
C TYR A 64 -15.97 23.89 -11.24
N GLY A 65 -15.65 22.62 -11.51
CA GLY A 65 -14.70 22.22 -12.55
C GLY A 65 -13.24 22.62 -12.29
N LEU A 66 -12.91 23.05 -11.06
CA LEU A 66 -11.55 23.45 -10.70
C LEU A 66 -10.72 22.22 -10.28
N PRO A 67 -9.52 22.02 -10.85
CA PRO A 67 -8.70 20.82 -10.60
C PRO A 67 -8.23 20.69 -9.14
N ILE A 68 -8.09 21.82 -8.44
CA ILE A 68 -7.68 21.85 -7.03
C ILE A 68 -8.58 20.99 -6.14
N PHE A 69 -9.90 20.97 -6.38
CA PHE A 69 -10.82 20.13 -5.60
C PHE A 69 -10.58 18.64 -5.82
N GLY A 70 -10.24 18.25 -7.06
CA GLY A 70 -9.86 16.86 -7.36
C GLY A 70 -8.55 16.45 -6.69
N HIS A 71 -7.56 17.34 -6.68
CA HIS A 71 -6.29 17.11 -5.99
C HIS A 71 -6.47 16.96 -4.48
N ILE A 72 -7.28 17.83 -3.85
CA ILE A 72 -7.54 17.78 -2.41
C ILE A 72 -8.34 16.51 -2.08
N ALA A 73 -9.39 16.18 -2.83
CA ALA A 73 -10.13 14.92 -2.63
C ALA A 73 -9.21 13.68 -2.72
N GLY A 74 -8.24 13.68 -3.64
CA GLY A 74 -7.23 12.63 -3.72
C GLY A 74 -6.29 12.60 -2.49
N SER A 75 -6.01 13.76 -1.89
CA SER A 75 -5.29 13.84 -0.62
C SER A 75 -6.09 13.26 0.53
N GLU A 76 -7.37 13.62 0.68
CA GLU A 76 -8.22 13.11 1.75
C GLU A 76 -8.41 11.59 1.65
N GLN A 77 -8.41 11.03 0.43
CA GLN A 77 -8.41 9.58 0.26
C GLN A 77 -7.16 8.89 0.82
N ARG A 78 -6.04 9.58 0.96
CA ARG A 78 -4.83 9.05 1.62
C ARG A 78 -4.86 9.20 3.14
N HIS A 79 -5.69 10.09 3.68
CA HIS A 79 -5.88 10.22 5.12
C HIS A 79 -6.75 9.09 5.69
N LEU A 80 -7.58 8.45 4.85
CA LEU A 80 -8.44 7.31 5.17
C LEU A 80 -7.72 5.95 5.14
#